data_AF-A0A352I9V2-F1
#
_entry.id   AF-A0A352I9V2-F1
#
_cell.length_a   1.000
_cell.length_b   1.000
_cell.length_c   1.000
_cell.angle_alpha   90.00
_cell.angle_beta   90.00
_cell.angle_gamma   90.00
#
_symmetry.space_group_name_H-M   'P 1'
#
loop_
_entity.id
_entity.type
_entity.pdbx_description
1 polymer ?
#
loop_
_entity_poly.entity_id
_entity_poly.type
_entity_poly.pdbx_seq_one_letter_code
_entity_poly.pdbx_strand_id
1 'polypeptide(L)'
;MKNFFQKTSTMLAFLLAIAATTQAATEKLRIMTFNIPYGNIKESDGNGQNSWGNRAKALHHYIDSVSPDLLGIQEGVKAELTSILAGTPGYAMVGCARTDGAELGEYTPILYKTSRFLLEKSGNYWLTGTPDRPSMTDGAICIRIATWALFTDKATGARFIYTNTHLDHSNDKVRTSQAKVVKEKMDSLATLFGKKLPQFLTADFNMKRTSSVYNYLLKYKLTTKDMWVSARKRAEKGVDGFSSTPDNEIDFIFAYGSVSCSYAELGNRWTPDGFIMSDHNPVFADVSWTTSVNDNARAAASEARAAADSTFSWKSSRTKLITSAGQFSTDGIESTTSLRSIIDRNTGTYVRSRYSTPLPPNRPHYLQVALDSPQAAFSLQYYKSMDGDAGQDDRWDDVLVYASQDGEQWDYVTELSGFSGVQNKTYTANIHMRRPYRHVRFQIMRTPGMLLSNGAPRYSLSELQMYALEPLATCDYAKSGAVAKAVDAIYAQADSIQALANEGAATADDVASLVQATQDLRQARHDLASPIESMVQETAAANTRIYTPDGMRLTTPRKGMNILLRPGGAVTKVMVK
;
A
#
# COMPACT_ATOMS: atom_id res chain seq x y z
N MET A 1 -1.45 31.03 39.45
CA MET A 1 -0.90 30.57 38.16
C MET A 1 -0.83 29.05 38.02
N LYS A 2 -0.39 28.26 39.02
CA LYS A 2 -0.39 26.77 38.97
C LYS A 2 -1.75 26.14 38.64
N ASN A 3 -2.85 26.64 39.22
CA ASN A 3 -4.19 26.09 38.99
C ASN A 3 -4.78 26.44 37.61
N PHE A 4 -4.21 27.42 36.88
CA PHE A 4 -4.66 27.77 35.54
C PHE A 4 -4.00 26.85 34.50
N PHE A 5 -2.69 26.58 34.66
CA PHE A 5 -1.94 25.65 33.81
C PHE A 5 -2.39 24.18 33.96
N GLN A 6 -2.75 23.74 35.16
CA GLN A 6 -3.30 22.38 35.36
C GLN A 6 -4.69 22.22 34.72
N LYS A 7 -5.53 23.27 34.74
CA LYS A 7 -6.87 23.25 34.13
C LYS A 7 -6.82 23.35 32.61
N THR A 8 -5.89 24.12 32.03
CA THR A 8 -5.68 24.14 30.58
C THR A 8 -5.04 22.86 30.06
N SER A 9 -4.14 22.23 30.81
CA SER A 9 -3.53 20.94 30.43
C SER A 9 -4.52 19.77 30.48
N THR A 10 -5.43 19.75 31.46
CA THR A 10 -6.50 18.73 31.54
C THR A 10 -7.60 18.96 30.50
N MET A 11 -7.94 20.22 30.19
CA MET A 11 -8.95 20.54 29.18
C MET A 11 -8.44 20.31 27.75
N LEU A 12 -7.14 20.51 27.48
CA LEU A 12 -6.51 20.16 26.20
C LEU A 12 -6.39 18.63 26.02
N ALA A 13 -6.07 17.89 27.09
CA ALA A 13 -6.11 16.42 27.08
C ALA A 13 -7.53 15.88 26.87
N PHE A 14 -8.56 16.53 27.43
CA PHE A 14 -9.96 16.14 27.23
C PHE A 14 -10.48 16.47 25.82
N LEU A 15 -10.08 17.60 25.23
CA LEU A 15 -10.42 17.97 23.85
C LEU A 15 -9.68 17.12 22.81
N LEU A 16 -8.44 16.66 23.08
CA LEU A 16 -7.74 15.69 22.22
C LEU A 16 -8.26 14.25 22.40
N ALA A 17 -8.73 13.85 23.59
CA ALA A 17 -9.38 12.55 23.79
C ALA A 17 -10.72 12.43 23.05
N ILE A 18 -11.44 13.54 22.88
CA ILE A 18 -12.65 13.59 22.03
C ILE A 18 -12.27 13.45 20.54
N ALA A 19 -11.12 13.98 20.10
CA ALA A 19 -10.61 13.76 18.73
C ALA A 19 -10.17 12.31 18.48
N ALA A 20 -9.75 11.58 19.51
CA ALA A 20 -9.35 10.17 19.41
C ALA A 20 -10.53 9.17 19.30
N THR A 21 -11.78 9.65 19.44
CA THR A 21 -13.00 8.80 19.40
C THR A 21 -13.94 9.11 18.25
N THR A 22 -13.68 10.15 17.45
CA THR A 22 -14.49 10.42 16.26
C THR A 22 -14.16 9.44 15.16
N GLN A 23 -15.16 8.64 14.82
CA GLN A 23 -15.16 7.77 13.67
C GLN A 23 -15.01 8.61 12.40
N ALA A 24 -13.82 8.65 11.81
CA ALA A 24 -13.53 9.44 10.63
C ALA A 24 -14.21 8.82 9.40
N ALA A 25 -14.62 9.66 8.43
CA ALA A 25 -14.95 9.12 7.12
C ALA A 25 -13.64 8.73 6.42
N THR A 26 -13.66 7.66 5.63
CA THR A 26 -12.58 7.42 4.69
C THR A 26 -12.44 8.63 3.78
N GLU A 27 -11.20 8.91 3.38
CA GLU A 27 -11.01 9.78 2.24
C GLU A 27 -11.77 9.25 1.03
N LYS A 28 -12.16 10.17 0.16
CA LYS A 28 -12.83 9.88 -1.09
C LYS A 28 -12.03 8.84 -1.88
N LEU A 29 -12.70 7.75 -2.27
CA LEU A 29 -12.17 6.67 -3.08
C LEU A 29 -12.77 6.75 -4.47
N ARG A 30 -11.93 6.84 -5.50
CA ARG A 30 -12.39 6.78 -6.88
C ARG A 30 -12.29 5.37 -7.40
N ILE A 31 -13.43 4.75 -7.70
CA ILE A 31 -13.53 3.43 -8.31
C ILE A 31 -13.95 3.59 -9.77
N MET A 32 -13.29 2.89 -10.67
CA MET A 32 -13.62 2.87 -12.09
C MET A 32 -13.84 1.44 -12.59
N THR A 33 -14.78 1.26 -13.52
CA THR A 33 -14.94 0.03 -14.31
C THR A 33 -14.86 0.39 -15.78
N PHE A 34 -14.15 -0.42 -16.56
CA PHE A 34 -13.95 -0.16 -17.97
C PHE A 34 -13.70 -1.45 -18.76
N ASN A 35 -14.65 -1.82 -19.63
CA ASN A 35 -14.43 -2.86 -20.62
C ASN A 35 -13.51 -2.33 -21.73
N ILE A 36 -12.47 -3.07 -22.10
CA ILE A 36 -11.47 -2.69 -23.09
C ILE A 36 -11.24 -3.90 -24.01
N PRO A 37 -12.08 -4.12 -25.03
CA PRO A 37 -11.92 -5.28 -25.90
C PRO A 37 -10.82 -5.08 -26.94
N TYR A 38 -10.19 -6.20 -27.27
CA TYR A 38 -9.19 -6.28 -28.32
C TYR A 38 -9.81 -6.25 -29.74
N GLY A 39 -10.89 -7.00 -29.95
CA GLY A 39 -11.36 -7.37 -31.29
C GLY A 39 -12.49 -6.53 -31.88
N ASN A 40 -13.20 -5.75 -31.06
CA ASN A 40 -14.42 -5.05 -31.49
C ASN A 40 -14.13 -3.69 -32.16
N ILE A 41 -12.92 -3.16 -32.03
CA ILE A 41 -12.50 -1.88 -32.61
C ILE A 41 -11.51 -2.14 -33.74
N LYS A 42 -11.84 -1.71 -34.95
CA LYS A 42 -10.97 -1.81 -36.13
C LYS A 42 -10.06 -0.59 -36.20
N GLU A 43 -8.88 -0.75 -36.79
CA GLU A 43 -7.98 0.39 -37.04
C GLU A 43 -8.61 1.46 -37.94
N SER A 44 -9.53 1.05 -38.83
CA SER A 44 -10.31 1.93 -39.69
C SER A 44 -11.32 2.82 -38.92
N ASP A 45 -11.69 2.43 -37.71
CA ASP A 45 -12.58 3.23 -36.87
C ASP A 45 -11.83 4.46 -36.33
N GLY A 46 -12.54 5.47 -35.80
CA GLY A 46 -11.93 6.68 -35.24
C GLY A 46 -10.99 7.38 -36.24
N ASN A 47 -11.53 7.74 -37.40
CA ASN A 47 -10.83 8.42 -38.49
C ASN A 47 -9.64 7.63 -39.09
N GLY A 48 -9.64 6.30 -38.98
CA GLY A 48 -8.62 5.44 -39.58
C GLY A 48 -7.30 5.39 -38.82
N GLN A 49 -7.31 5.77 -37.53
CA GLN A 49 -6.10 5.86 -36.72
C GLN A 49 -6.19 5.09 -35.38
N ASN A 50 -7.19 4.23 -35.19
CA ASN A 50 -7.38 3.42 -33.97
C ASN A 50 -6.48 2.17 -33.90
N SER A 51 -5.23 2.27 -34.35
CA SER A 51 -4.23 1.24 -34.05
C SER A 51 -4.14 1.01 -32.53
N TRP A 52 -3.82 -0.22 -32.11
CA TRP A 52 -3.68 -0.53 -30.68
C TRP A 52 -2.74 0.45 -29.96
N GLY A 53 -1.63 0.83 -30.58
CA GLY A 53 -0.68 1.78 -29.99
C GLY A 53 -1.28 3.16 -29.71
N ASN A 54 -2.17 3.65 -30.58
CA ASN A 54 -2.87 4.91 -30.35
C ASN A 54 -3.97 4.76 -29.29
N ARG A 55 -4.72 3.66 -29.31
CA ARG A 55 -5.72 3.35 -28.27
C ARG A 55 -5.08 3.24 -26.89
N ALA A 56 -3.94 2.56 -26.78
CA ALA A 56 -3.19 2.43 -25.53
C ALA A 56 -2.75 3.79 -24.98
N LYS A 57 -2.24 4.70 -25.83
CA LYS A 57 -1.90 6.08 -25.40
C LYS A 57 -3.11 6.86 -24.91
N ALA A 58 -4.24 6.75 -25.61
CA ALA A 58 -5.49 7.37 -25.19
C ALA A 58 -5.97 6.83 -23.84
N LEU A 59 -5.90 5.51 -23.65
CA LEU A 59 -6.21 4.84 -22.38
C LEU A 59 -5.28 5.33 -21.26
N HIS A 60 -3.97 5.43 -21.50
CA HIS A 60 -3.01 5.94 -20.52
C HIS A 60 -3.35 7.36 -20.09
N HIS A 61 -3.61 8.25 -21.06
CA HIS A 61 -3.97 9.63 -20.78
C HIS A 61 -5.28 9.71 -19.98
N TYR A 62 -6.28 8.92 -20.34
CA TYR A 62 -7.57 8.90 -19.64
C TYR A 62 -7.44 8.36 -18.21
N ILE A 63 -6.69 7.28 -18.00
CA ILE A 63 -6.44 6.72 -16.67
C ILE A 63 -5.66 7.74 -15.81
N ASP A 64 -4.68 8.45 -16.38
CA ASP A 64 -3.94 9.50 -15.68
C ASP A 64 -4.85 10.67 -15.30
N SER A 65 -5.71 11.14 -16.22
CA SER A 65 -6.64 12.25 -15.97
C SER A 65 -7.71 11.93 -14.93
N VAL A 66 -8.27 10.71 -14.98
CA VAL A 66 -9.26 10.25 -13.99
C VAL A 66 -8.59 9.94 -12.65
N SER A 67 -7.36 9.41 -12.71
CA SER A 67 -6.57 8.90 -11.59
C SER A 67 -7.38 8.01 -10.64
N PRO A 68 -8.01 6.91 -11.13
CA PRO A 68 -8.83 6.06 -10.29
C PRO A 68 -7.99 5.39 -9.20
N ASP A 69 -8.47 5.28 -7.97
CA ASP A 69 -7.74 4.55 -6.95
C ASP A 69 -7.80 3.04 -7.22
N LEU A 70 -8.93 2.57 -7.75
CA LEU A 70 -9.19 1.19 -8.16
C LEU A 70 -9.84 1.18 -9.55
N LEU A 71 -9.40 0.27 -10.41
CA LEU A 71 -9.91 0.10 -11.76
C LEU A 71 -10.16 -1.39 -12.05
N GLY A 72 -11.42 -1.76 -12.29
CA GLY A 72 -11.80 -3.05 -12.85
C GLY A 72 -11.80 -3.00 -14.38
N ILE A 73 -11.03 -3.86 -15.04
CA ILE A 73 -11.01 -3.97 -16.51
C ILE A 73 -11.76 -5.23 -16.94
N GLN A 74 -12.46 -5.19 -18.06
CA GLN A 74 -13.04 -6.38 -18.71
C GLN A 74 -12.49 -6.54 -20.14
N GLU A 75 -12.53 -7.76 -20.67
CA GLU A 75 -12.05 -8.15 -22.01
C GLU A 75 -10.56 -7.90 -22.34
N GLY A 76 -9.82 -7.27 -21.43
CA GLY A 76 -8.39 -7.08 -21.63
C GLY A 76 -7.66 -8.41 -21.78
N VAL A 77 -6.82 -8.53 -22.80
CA VAL A 77 -5.90 -9.66 -22.98
C VAL A 77 -4.49 -9.31 -22.51
N LYS A 78 -3.63 -10.33 -22.33
CA LYS A 78 -2.27 -10.15 -21.78
C LYS A 78 -1.50 -8.99 -22.42
N ALA A 79 -1.43 -8.95 -23.75
CA ALA A 79 -0.65 -7.93 -24.46
C ALA A 79 -1.16 -6.51 -24.18
N GLU A 80 -2.48 -6.34 -24.07
CA GLU A 80 -3.11 -5.06 -23.78
C GLU A 80 -2.84 -4.62 -22.35
N LEU A 81 -3.03 -5.53 -21.40
CA LEU A 81 -2.81 -5.27 -19.97
C LEU A 81 -1.36 -4.96 -19.66
N THR A 82 -0.41 -5.63 -20.31
CA THR A 82 1.02 -5.29 -20.21
C THR A 82 1.27 -3.86 -20.70
N SER A 83 0.67 -3.47 -21.83
CA SER A 83 0.77 -2.11 -22.35
C SER A 83 0.12 -1.08 -21.42
N ILE A 84 -1.04 -1.37 -20.84
CA ILE A 84 -1.73 -0.49 -19.89
C ILE A 84 -0.86 -0.27 -18.66
N LEU A 85 -0.38 -1.34 -18.02
CA LEU A 85 0.45 -1.25 -16.82
C LEU A 85 1.75 -0.48 -17.05
N ALA A 86 2.38 -0.64 -18.21
CA ALA A 86 3.58 0.11 -18.56
C ALA A 86 3.32 1.63 -18.65
N GLY A 87 2.11 2.05 -19.03
CA GLY A 87 1.72 3.47 -19.12
C GLY A 87 1.03 4.03 -17.88
N THR A 88 0.83 3.22 -16.83
CA THR A 88 0.19 3.64 -15.58
C THR A 88 1.12 3.39 -14.39
N PRO A 89 2.24 4.11 -14.26
CA PRO A 89 3.17 3.93 -13.16
C PRO A 89 2.49 4.18 -11.81
N GLY A 90 2.86 3.37 -10.80
CA GLY A 90 2.25 3.43 -9.46
C GLY A 90 0.97 2.59 -9.30
N TYR A 91 0.53 1.91 -10.37
CA TYR A 91 -0.50 0.88 -10.28
C TYR A 91 0.12 -0.52 -10.31
N ALA A 92 -0.45 -1.41 -9.51
CA ALA A 92 -0.26 -2.85 -9.62
C ALA A 92 -1.58 -3.51 -10.07
N MET A 93 -1.51 -4.76 -10.53
CA MET A 93 -2.65 -5.53 -11.03
C MET A 93 -2.76 -6.87 -10.32
N VAL A 94 -3.99 -7.35 -10.14
CA VAL A 94 -4.30 -8.75 -9.82
C VAL A 94 -5.33 -9.32 -10.79
N GLY A 95 -5.33 -10.64 -10.99
CA GLY A 95 -6.28 -11.35 -11.86
C GLY A 95 -5.61 -12.33 -12.83
N CYS A 96 -6.28 -13.40 -13.22
CA CYS A 96 -5.78 -14.32 -14.26
C CYS A 96 -6.74 -14.44 -15.45
N ALA A 97 -6.23 -15.02 -16.55
CA ALA A 97 -7.01 -15.19 -17.76
C ALA A 97 -8.05 -16.30 -17.58
N ARG A 98 -9.21 -16.13 -18.21
CA ARG A 98 -10.36 -17.01 -17.99
C ARG A 98 -10.19 -18.42 -18.57
N THR A 99 -9.36 -18.63 -19.60
CA THR A 99 -9.36 -19.91 -20.34
C THR A 99 -8.58 -21.00 -19.61
N ASP A 100 -7.42 -20.66 -19.03
CA ASP A 100 -6.50 -21.60 -18.40
C ASP A 100 -6.22 -21.28 -16.92
N GLY A 101 -6.74 -20.16 -16.41
CA GLY A 101 -6.39 -19.66 -15.08
C GLY A 101 -4.98 -19.08 -15.01
N ALA A 102 -4.37 -18.85 -16.16
CA ALA A 102 -3.04 -18.33 -16.34
C ALA A 102 -3.04 -17.14 -17.32
N GLU A 103 -2.65 -17.37 -18.57
CA GLU A 103 -2.40 -16.32 -19.56
C GLU A 103 -3.31 -16.35 -20.78
N LEU A 104 -4.07 -17.42 -20.95
CA LEU A 104 -4.86 -17.62 -22.15
C LEU A 104 -6.25 -16.98 -22.02
N GLY A 105 -6.55 -16.09 -22.95
CA GLY A 105 -7.86 -15.45 -23.09
C GLY A 105 -7.98 -14.12 -22.36
N GLU A 106 -9.23 -13.67 -22.23
CA GLU A 106 -9.58 -12.40 -21.57
C GLU A 106 -9.46 -12.52 -20.04
N TYR A 107 -9.12 -11.40 -19.42
CA TYR A 107 -9.04 -11.23 -17.97
C TYR A 107 -10.22 -10.39 -17.46
N THR A 108 -10.37 -10.40 -16.13
CA THR A 108 -11.18 -9.40 -15.40
C THR A 108 -10.35 -8.79 -14.26
N PRO A 109 -9.21 -8.13 -14.55
CA PRO A 109 -8.24 -7.81 -13.53
C PRO A 109 -8.68 -6.60 -12.70
N ILE A 110 -8.01 -6.41 -11.56
CA ILE A 110 -8.15 -5.23 -10.70
C ILE A 110 -6.82 -4.51 -10.71
N LEU A 111 -6.80 -3.27 -11.21
CA LEU A 111 -5.68 -2.35 -11.08
C LEU A 111 -5.90 -1.46 -9.85
N TYR A 112 -4.84 -1.18 -9.09
CA TYR A 112 -4.95 -0.38 -7.86
C TYR A 112 -3.67 0.43 -7.60
N LYS A 113 -3.82 1.62 -6.99
CA LYS A 113 -2.69 2.46 -6.58
C LYS A 113 -1.94 1.83 -5.39
N THR A 114 -0.68 1.46 -5.59
CA THR A 114 0.14 0.85 -4.53
C THR A 114 0.47 1.85 -3.42
N SER A 115 0.60 3.13 -3.74
CA SER A 115 0.81 4.20 -2.76
C SER A 115 -0.31 4.32 -1.72
N ARG A 116 -1.54 3.93 -2.09
CA ARG A 116 -2.73 4.03 -1.23
C ARG A 116 -3.13 2.71 -0.58
N PHE A 117 -3.02 1.60 -1.29
CA PHE A 117 -3.53 0.31 -0.79
C PHE A 117 -2.43 -0.68 -0.49
N LEU A 118 -2.58 -1.37 0.64
CA LEU A 118 -1.95 -2.65 0.88
C LEU A 118 -2.88 -3.75 0.34
N LEU A 119 -2.36 -4.57 -0.57
CA LEU A 119 -3.04 -5.80 -1.00
C LEU A 119 -2.77 -6.90 0.04
N GLU A 120 -3.80 -7.27 0.83
CA GLU A 120 -3.66 -8.33 1.83
C GLU A 120 -3.79 -9.72 1.21
N LYS A 121 -4.78 -9.88 0.33
CA LYS A 121 -5.07 -11.15 -0.33
C LYS A 121 -5.84 -10.93 -1.62
N SER A 122 -5.65 -11.80 -2.58
CA SER A 122 -6.42 -11.83 -3.82
C SER A 122 -6.67 -13.25 -4.28
N GLY A 123 -7.54 -13.41 -5.26
CA GLY A 123 -7.76 -14.67 -5.94
C GLY A 123 -8.71 -14.53 -7.11
N ASN A 124 -8.98 -15.67 -7.74
CA ASN A 124 -9.86 -15.76 -8.89
C ASN A 124 -10.86 -16.90 -8.70
N TYR A 125 -12.01 -16.82 -9.35
CA TYR A 125 -12.94 -17.93 -9.44
C TYR A 125 -13.79 -17.89 -10.71
N TRP A 126 -14.12 -19.06 -11.24
CA TRP A 126 -15.00 -19.19 -12.40
C TRP A 126 -16.47 -19.11 -12.00
N LEU A 127 -17.30 -18.51 -12.85
CA LEU A 127 -18.71 -18.25 -12.58
C LEU A 127 -19.57 -19.50 -12.83
N THR A 128 -19.19 -20.63 -12.24
CA THR A 128 -19.80 -21.94 -12.48
C THR A 128 -19.97 -22.71 -11.17
N GLY A 129 -20.55 -23.92 -11.26
CA GLY A 129 -20.62 -24.85 -10.13
C GLY A 129 -19.25 -25.41 -9.70
N THR A 130 -18.18 -25.20 -10.47
CA THR A 130 -16.80 -25.58 -10.13
C THR A 130 -15.89 -24.35 -10.17
N PRO A 131 -16.03 -23.44 -9.19
CA PRO A 131 -15.42 -22.12 -9.22
C PRO A 131 -13.89 -22.11 -9.08
N ASP A 132 -13.28 -23.24 -8.75
CA ASP A 132 -11.84 -23.42 -8.51
C ASP A 132 -11.04 -23.79 -9.77
N ARG A 133 -11.71 -24.06 -10.91
CA ARG A 133 -11.05 -24.42 -12.17
C ARG A 133 -11.76 -23.84 -13.40
N PRO A 134 -11.02 -23.63 -14.52
CA PRO A 134 -11.62 -23.22 -15.78
C PRO A 134 -12.77 -24.12 -16.20
N SER A 135 -13.95 -23.53 -16.34
CA SER A 135 -15.19 -24.22 -16.69
C SER A 135 -16.23 -23.21 -17.16
N MET A 136 -17.24 -23.69 -17.90
CA MET A 136 -18.31 -22.85 -18.44
C MET A 136 -19.63 -23.11 -17.70
N THR A 137 -20.44 -22.06 -17.48
CA THR A 137 -21.78 -22.20 -16.92
C THR A 137 -22.68 -22.93 -17.92
N ASP A 138 -23.58 -23.79 -17.46
CA ASP A 138 -24.54 -24.46 -18.36
C ASP A 138 -25.35 -23.43 -19.17
N GLY A 139 -25.28 -23.55 -20.50
CA GLY A 139 -25.95 -22.65 -21.44
C GLY A 139 -25.23 -21.31 -21.70
N ALA A 140 -24.09 -21.05 -21.05
CA ALA A 140 -23.22 -19.93 -21.40
C ALA A 140 -22.51 -20.18 -22.74
N ILE A 141 -22.01 -19.11 -23.33
CA ILE A 141 -21.23 -19.11 -24.57
C ILE A 141 -19.76 -18.74 -24.34
N CYS A 142 -19.44 -18.21 -23.15
CA CYS A 142 -18.08 -17.95 -22.72
C CYS A 142 -17.79 -18.57 -21.35
N ILE A 143 -16.55 -19.01 -21.16
CA ILE A 143 -15.97 -19.18 -19.83
C ILE A 143 -15.91 -17.78 -19.18
N ARG A 144 -16.46 -17.60 -17.98
CA ARG A 144 -16.43 -16.32 -17.25
C ARG A 144 -15.71 -16.48 -15.91
N ILE A 145 -14.94 -15.46 -15.53
CA ILE A 145 -14.11 -15.43 -14.33
C ILE A 145 -14.32 -14.13 -13.58
N ALA A 146 -14.23 -14.18 -12.25
CA ALA A 146 -14.13 -13.02 -11.39
C ALA A 146 -12.77 -12.99 -10.68
N THR A 147 -12.18 -11.81 -10.61
CA THR A 147 -11.03 -11.50 -9.76
C THR A 147 -11.51 -10.80 -8.50
N TRP A 148 -10.95 -11.15 -7.35
CA TRP A 148 -11.21 -10.44 -6.09
C TRP A 148 -9.92 -10.06 -5.37
N ALA A 149 -10.00 -9.01 -4.57
CA ALA A 149 -8.93 -8.54 -3.72
C ALA A 149 -9.47 -7.99 -2.40
N LEU A 150 -8.72 -8.22 -1.32
CA LEU A 150 -8.89 -7.65 -0.01
C LEU A 150 -7.81 -6.59 0.18
N PHE A 151 -8.26 -5.35 0.37
CA PHE A 151 -7.39 -4.19 0.50
C PHE A 151 -7.50 -3.58 1.90
N THR A 152 -6.39 -3.03 2.38
CA THR A 152 -6.35 -2.02 3.44
C THR A 152 -5.93 -0.69 2.84
N ASP A 153 -6.74 0.35 3.03
CA ASP A 153 -6.34 1.74 2.77
C ASP A 153 -5.28 2.15 3.82
N LYS A 154 -4.06 2.46 3.37
CA LYS A 154 -2.90 2.76 4.22
C LYS A 154 -3.08 4.03 5.05
N ALA A 155 -3.90 4.98 4.59
CA ALA A 155 -4.13 6.24 5.29
C ALA A 155 -5.15 6.07 6.43
N THR A 156 -6.18 5.26 6.21
CA THR A 156 -7.32 5.17 7.14
C THR A 156 -7.39 3.85 7.90
N GLY A 157 -6.57 2.86 7.53
CA GLY A 157 -6.64 1.49 8.06
C GLY A 157 -7.90 0.73 7.63
N ALA A 158 -8.74 1.33 6.78
CA ALA A 158 -10.01 0.79 6.36
C ALA A 158 -9.85 -0.40 5.43
N ARG A 159 -10.54 -1.50 5.76
CA ARG A 159 -10.56 -2.72 4.94
C ARG A 159 -11.80 -2.79 4.06
N PHE A 160 -11.64 -3.30 2.85
CA PHE A 160 -12.75 -3.58 1.95
C PHE A 160 -12.39 -4.69 0.97
N ILE A 161 -13.43 -5.33 0.42
CA ILE A 161 -13.29 -6.37 -0.61
C ILE A 161 -13.70 -5.77 -1.94
N TYR A 162 -12.89 -5.95 -2.97
CA TYR A 162 -13.19 -5.54 -4.34
C TYR A 162 -13.31 -6.77 -5.21
N THR A 163 -14.38 -6.86 -6.01
CA THR A 163 -14.59 -7.91 -7.01
C THR A 163 -14.79 -7.27 -8.37
N ASN A 164 -14.09 -7.78 -9.38
CA ASN A 164 -14.29 -7.44 -10.78
C ASN A 164 -14.68 -8.69 -11.57
N THR A 165 -15.63 -8.57 -12.50
CA THR A 165 -16.08 -9.69 -13.32
C THR A 165 -16.61 -9.21 -14.68
N HIS A 166 -17.04 -10.17 -15.51
CA HIS A 166 -17.73 -9.91 -16.78
C HIS A 166 -18.78 -11.02 -16.96
N LEU A 167 -20.07 -10.67 -16.95
CA LEU A 167 -21.14 -11.66 -17.09
C LEU A 167 -21.40 -12.03 -18.55
N ASP A 168 -21.89 -13.24 -18.78
CA ASP A 168 -22.18 -13.78 -20.11
C ASP A 168 -23.26 -12.99 -20.87
N HIS A 169 -23.05 -12.82 -22.17
CA HIS A 169 -23.93 -12.03 -23.03
C HIS A 169 -25.08 -12.83 -23.67
N SER A 170 -25.18 -14.15 -23.42
CA SER A 170 -26.22 -15.01 -23.98
C SER A 170 -27.64 -14.65 -23.53
N ASN A 171 -27.98 -14.86 -22.25
CA ASN A 171 -29.33 -14.66 -21.72
C ASN A 171 -29.35 -14.45 -20.20
N ASP A 172 -30.47 -13.93 -19.70
CA ASP A 172 -30.67 -13.60 -18.28
C ASP A 172 -30.62 -14.83 -17.35
N LYS A 173 -30.95 -16.05 -17.84
CA LYS A 173 -30.87 -17.26 -17.01
C LYS A 173 -29.41 -17.60 -16.69
N VAL A 174 -28.53 -17.51 -17.69
CA VAL A 174 -27.09 -17.70 -17.50
C VAL A 174 -26.52 -16.62 -16.57
N ARG A 175 -26.84 -15.35 -16.84
CA ARG A 175 -26.41 -14.23 -15.97
C ARG A 175 -26.89 -14.38 -14.53
N THR A 176 -28.12 -14.86 -14.31
CA THR A 176 -28.64 -15.16 -12.96
C THR A 176 -27.80 -16.22 -12.26
N SER A 177 -27.49 -17.33 -12.95
CA SER A 177 -26.64 -18.39 -12.40
C SER A 177 -25.24 -17.88 -12.06
N GLN A 178 -24.64 -17.07 -12.92
CA GLN A 178 -23.33 -16.46 -12.66
C GLN A 178 -23.37 -15.46 -11.51
N ALA A 179 -24.38 -14.59 -11.46
CA ALA A 179 -24.59 -13.64 -10.37
C ALA A 179 -24.78 -14.34 -9.01
N LYS A 180 -25.40 -15.53 -9.00
CA LYS A 180 -25.52 -16.36 -7.79
C LYS A 180 -24.14 -16.81 -7.28
N VAL A 181 -23.29 -17.33 -8.16
CA VAL A 181 -21.91 -17.72 -7.81
C VAL A 181 -21.12 -16.52 -7.27
N VAL A 182 -21.22 -15.35 -7.92
CA VAL A 182 -20.57 -14.12 -7.44
C VAL A 182 -21.01 -13.78 -6.01
N LYS A 183 -22.31 -13.76 -5.74
CA LYS A 183 -22.83 -13.44 -4.39
C LYS A 183 -22.44 -14.47 -3.34
N GLU A 184 -22.44 -15.75 -3.67
CA GLU A 184 -22.00 -16.83 -2.78
C GLU A 184 -20.52 -16.69 -2.42
N LYS A 185 -19.67 -16.31 -3.39
CA LYS A 185 -18.25 -16.08 -3.16
C LYS A 185 -18.01 -14.80 -2.37
N MET A 186 -18.69 -13.70 -2.68
CA MET A 186 -18.68 -12.48 -1.86
C MET A 186 -19.10 -12.75 -0.41
N ASP A 187 -20.13 -13.57 -0.20
CA ASP A 187 -20.59 -13.98 1.14
C ASP A 187 -19.53 -14.79 1.91
N SER A 188 -18.88 -15.72 1.21
CA SER A 188 -17.77 -16.54 1.74
C SER A 188 -16.58 -15.67 2.13
N LEU A 189 -16.17 -14.73 1.25
CA LEU A 189 -15.07 -13.80 1.52
C LEU A 189 -15.40 -12.88 2.71
N ALA A 190 -16.62 -12.36 2.79
CA ALA A 190 -17.06 -11.58 3.95
C ALA A 190 -17.06 -12.42 5.24
N THR A 191 -17.38 -13.72 5.17
CA THR A 191 -17.30 -14.60 6.35
C THR A 191 -15.85 -14.83 6.79
N LEU A 192 -14.92 -14.94 5.85
CA LEU A 192 -13.50 -15.16 6.13
C LEU A 192 -12.78 -13.91 6.66
N PHE A 193 -13.08 -12.73 6.10
CA PHE A 193 -12.27 -11.53 6.34
C PHE A 193 -12.99 -10.44 7.14
N GLY A 194 -14.32 -10.48 7.21
CA GLY A 194 -15.12 -9.57 8.03
C GLY A 194 -16.53 -9.36 7.48
N LYS A 195 -17.55 -9.80 8.25
CA LYS A 195 -18.96 -9.85 7.80
C LYS A 195 -19.58 -8.48 7.45
N LYS A 196 -18.97 -7.40 7.94
CA LYS A 196 -19.43 -6.01 7.77
C LYS A 196 -18.48 -5.17 6.90
N LEU A 197 -17.45 -5.78 6.30
CA LEU A 197 -16.57 -5.04 5.40
C LEU A 197 -17.37 -4.50 4.22
N PRO A 198 -17.13 -3.25 3.79
CA PRO A 198 -17.59 -2.77 2.50
C PRO A 198 -17.12 -3.73 1.39
N GLN A 199 -18.02 -4.03 0.46
CA GLN A 199 -17.68 -4.79 -0.73
C GLN A 199 -18.05 -3.98 -1.97
N PHE A 200 -17.20 -4.04 -3.00
CA PHE A 200 -17.42 -3.41 -4.28
C PHE A 200 -17.49 -4.48 -5.37
N LEU A 201 -18.45 -4.36 -6.27
CA LEU A 201 -18.56 -5.21 -7.45
C LEU A 201 -18.60 -4.32 -8.68
N THR A 202 -17.58 -4.48 -9.52
CA THR A 202 -17.48 -3.86 -10.85
C THR A 202 -17.60 -4.92 -11.92
N ALA A 203 -18.26 -4.59 -13.02
CA ALA A 203 -18.32 -5.47 -14.17
C ALA A 203 -18.89 -4.73 -15.38
N ASP A 204 -18.61 -5.32 -16.54
CA ASP A 204 -19.61 -5.42 -17.61
C ASP A 204 -20.60 -6.53 -17.25
N PHE A 205 -21.85 -6.16 -17.02
CA PHE A 205 -22.89 -7.11 -16.62
C PHE A 205 -23.68 -7.68 -17.80
N ASN A 206 -23.46 -7.21 -19.03
CA ASN A 206 -24.24 -7.58 -20.21
C ASN A 206 -25.76 -7.51 -19.98
N MET A 207 -26.19 -6.54 -19.18
CA MET A 207 -27.59 -6.35 -18.83
C MET A 207 -27.89 -4.89 -18.55
N LYS A 208 -29.12 -4.47 -18.85
CA LYS A 208 -29.64 -3.17 -18.42
C LYS A 208 -30.18 -3.24 -17.00
N ARG A 209 -30.34 -2.08 -16.35
CA ARG A 209 -30.96 -1.95 -15.01
C ARG A 209 -32.41 -2.44 -14.93
N THR A 210 -33.07 -2.67 -16.06
CA THR A 210 -34.41 -3.26 -16.15
C THR A 210 -34.41 -4.79 -16.05
N SER A 211 -33.25 -5.45 -16.11
CA SER A 211 -33.14 -6.91 -16.02
C SER A 211 -33.51 -7.43 -14.62
N SER A 212 -34.06 -8.64 -14.57
CA SER A 212 -34.29 -9.33 -13.29
C SER A 212 -33.00 -9.65 -12.54
N VAL A 213 -31.88 -9.82 -13.26
CA VAL A 213 -30.54 -10.07 -12.70
C VAL A 213 -30.05 -8.84 -11.90
N TYR A 214 -30.31 -7.62 -12.39
CA TYR A 214 -30.00 -6.38 -11.68
C TYR A 214 -30.70 -6.33 -10.32
N ASN A 215 -32.00 -6.64 -10.29
CA ASN A 215 -32.77 -6.72 -9.03
C ASN A 215 -32.26 -7.82 -8.09
N TYR A 216 -31.74 -8.93 -8.62
CA TYR A 216 -31.14 -9.99 -7.83
C TYR A 216 -29.82 -9.53 -7.16
N LEU A 217 -28.98 -8.76 -7.87
CA LEU A 217 -27.73 -8.21 -7.33
C LEU A 217 -27.96 -7.17 -6.23
N LEU A 218 -29.03 -6.37 -6.32
CA LEU A 218 -29.42 -5.41 -5.27
C LEU A 218 -29.92 -6.06 -3.97
N LYS A 219 -30.35 -7.32 -4.00
CA LYS A 219 -30.85 -8.04 -2.83
C LYS A 219 -29.71 -8.78 -2.12
N TYR A 220 -29.10 -8.18 -1.11
CA TYR A 220 -28.03 -8.79 -0.34
C TYR A 220 -28.20 -8.56 1.16
N LYS A 221 -27.42 -9.28 1.99
CA LYS A 221 -27.48 -9.15 3.46
C LYS A 221 -26.99 -7.79 3.97
N LEU A 222 -26.14 -7.12 3.18
CA LEU A 222 -25.73 -5.74 3.43
C LEU A 222 -26.57 -4.79 2.56
N THR A 223 -26.70 -3.54 3.00
CA THR A 223 -27.27 -2.47 2.17
C THR A 223 -26.54 -2.44 0.83
N THR A 224 -27.27 -2.56 -0.27
CA THR A 224 -26.67 -2.59 -1.61
C THR A 224 -27.14 -1.40 -2.41
N LYS A 225 -26.21 -0.76 -3.12
CA LYS A 225 -26.49 0.41 -3.95
C LYS A 225 -25.76 0.28 -5.27
N ASP A 226 -26.41 0.66 -6.35
CA ASP A 226 -25.73 1.08 -7.59
C ASP A 226 -25.17 2.49 -7.36
N MET A 227 -23.86 2.67 -7.57
CA MET A 227 -23.18 3.94 -7.33
C MET A 227 -23.63 5.04 -8.28
N TRP A 228 -24.02 4.72 -9.51
CA TRP A 228 -24.62 5.70 -10.42
C TRP A 228 -25.96 6.18 -9.88
N VAL A 229 -26.86 5.24 -9.53
CA VAL A 229 -28.23 5.56 -9.06
C VAL A 229 -28.22 6.32 -7.73
N SER A 230 -27.28 5.99 -6.85
CA SER A 230 -27.20 6.56 -5.50
C SER A 230 -26.29 7.78 -5.37
N ALA A 231 -25.60 8.19 -6.44
CA ALA A 231 -24.71 9.35 -6.42
C ALA A 231 -25.45 10.65 -6.12
N ARG A 232 -24.86 11.50 -5.27
CA ARG A 232 -25.38 12.85 -5.01
C ARG A 232 -25.32 13.75 -6.25
N LYS A 233 -24.28 13.60 -7.06
CA LYS A 233 -24.10 14.31 -8.34
C LYS A 233 -23.73 13.30 -9.42
N ARG A 234 -24.31 13.46 -10.61
CA ARG A 234 -24.03 12.63 -11.79
C ARG A 234 -23.56 13.48 -12.95
N ALA A 235 -22.72 12.92 -13.80
CA ALA A 235 -22.34 13.51 -15.08
C ALA A 235 -22.30 12.45 -16.18
N GLU A 236 -22.76 12.84 -17.37
CA GLU A 236 -22.61 12.10 -18.61
C GLU A 236 -21.73 12.95 -19.52
N LYS A 237 -20.46 13.05 -19.15
CA LYS A 237 -19.45 13.86 -19.82
C LYS A 237 -18.17 13.06 -19.81
N GLY A 238 -17.40 13.17 -20.88
CA GLY A 238 -16.01 12.82 -20.76
C GLY A 238 -15.26 13.82 -19.87
N VAL A 239 -14.27 13.33 -19.11
CA VAL A 239 -13.23 14.18 -18.51
C VAL A 239 -12.55 14.98 -19.63
N ASP A 240 -12.07 16.20 -19.36
CA ASP A 240 -11.34 17.12 -20.26
C ASP A 240 -11.13 16.67 -21.73
N GLY A 241 -12.02 17.12 -22.62
CA GLY A 241 -11.87 17.02 -24.08
C GLY A 241 -12.59 15.84 -24.74
N PHE A 242 -13.16 14.89 -24.00
CA PHE A 242 -13.85 13.73 -24.57
C PHE A 242 -15.33 14.09 -24.91
N SER A 243 -15.85 13.68 -26.09
CA SER A 243 -17.21 13.96 -26.64
C SER A 243 -18.41 13.54 -25.72
N SER A 244 -19.67 13.77 -26.11
CA SER A 244 -20.83 13.85 -25.18
C SER A 244 -22.04 12.93 -25.46
N THR A 245 -21.88 11.70 -25.95
CA THR A 245 -23.01 10.76 -26.05
C THR A 245 -22.65 9.39 -25.48
N PRO A 246 -23.21 9.03 -24.32
CA PRO A 246 -23.03 7.70 -23.79
C PRO A 246 -23.71 6.64 -24.66
N ASP A 247 -22.97 5.58 -24.93
CA ASP A 247 -23.46 4.31 -25.48
C ASP A 247 -23.12 3.19 -24.48
N ASN A 248 -24.00 2.21 -24.32
CA ASN A 248 -23.84 1.06 -23.41
C ASN A 248 -23.97 1.38 -21.89
N GLU A 249 -25.21 1.31 -21.36
CA GLU A 249 -25.52 1.30 -19.91
C GLU A 249 -25.59 -0.12 -19.33
N ILE A 250 -24.56 -0.92 -19.57
CA ILE A 250 -24.45 -2.31 -19.06
C ILE A 250 -23.31 -2.51 -18.06
N ASP A 251 -22.50 -1.48 -17.86
CA ASP A 251 -21.40 -1.43 -16.92
C ASP A 251 -21.81 -0.70 -15.64
N PHE A 252 -21.65 -1.35 -14.48
CA PHE A 252 -22.08 -0.79 -13.19
C PHE A 252 -21.00 -0.90 -12.12
N ILE A 253 -21.14 -0.07 -11.10
CA ILE A 253 -20.40 -0.18 -9.84
C ILE A 253 -21.43 -0.38 -8.74
N PHE A 254 -21.48 -1.58 -8.17
CA PHE A 254 -22.25 -1.84 -6.95
C PHE A 254 -21.37 -1.70 -5.72
N ALA A 255 -21.92 -1.12 -4.66
CA ALA A 255 -21.34 -1.18 -3.33
C ALA A 255 -22.31 -1.85 -2.35
N TYR A 256 -21.74 -2.67 -1.46
CA TYR A 256 -22.42 -3.42 -0.42
C TYR A 256 -21.86 -2.98 0.94
N GLY A 257 -22.74 -2.55 1.84
CA GLY A 257 -22.39 -1.95 3.12
C GLY A 257 -22.84 -0.48 3.21
N SER A 258 -22.47 0.19 4.29
CA SER A 258 -22.81 1.61 4.53
C SER A 258 -21.90 2.55 3.74
N VAL A 259 -21.99 2.48 2.42
CA VAL A 259 -21.20 3.30 1.48
C VAL A 259 -22.06 4.45 0.94
N SER A 260 -21.43 5.62 0.83
CA SER A 260 -21.98 6.83 0.20
C SER A 260 -21.27 7.09 -1.13
N CYS A 261 -22.00 7.61 -2.11
CA CYS A 261 -21.47 8.03 -3.40
C CYS A 261 -21.66 9.55 -3.56
N SER A 262 -20.56 10.28 -3.60
CA SER A 262 -20.58 11.76 -3.73
C SER A 262 -20.73 12.21 -5.18
N TYR A 263 -20.14 11.45 -6.10
CA TYR A 263 -20.11 11.73 -7.53
C TYR A 263 -20.04 10.43 -8.31
N ALA A 264 -20.78 10.32 -9.41
CA ALA A 264 -20.59 9.26 -10.38
C ALA A 264 -20.62 9.84 -11.79
N GLU A 265 -19.83 9.25 -12.68
CA GLU A 265 -19.69 9.70 -14.06
C GLU A 265 -19.74 8.51 -15.00
N LEU A 266 -20.53 8.67 -16.06
CA LEU A 266 -20.46 7.88 -17.26
C LEU A 266 -19.60 8.69 -18.23
N GLY A 267 -18.33 8.30 -18.34
CA GLY A 267 -17.35 8.97 -19.16
C GLY A 267 -17.62 8.76 -20.64
N ASN A 268 -16.68 9.18 -21.48
CA ASN A 268 -16.79 8.97 -22.91
C ASN A 268 -15.58 8.23 -23.46
N ARG A 269 -15.87 7.21 -24.27
CA ARG A 269 -14.88 6.39 -24.97
C ARG A 269 -14.19 7.08 -26.14
N TRP A 270 -14.75 8.19 -26.63
CA TRP A 270 -14.15 8.99 -27.72
C TRP A 270 -13.26 10.09 -27.18
N THR A 271 -12.01 10.13 -27.64
CA THR A 271 -11.08 11.23 -27.36
C THR A 271 -11.45 12.50 -28.16
N PRO A 272 -10.96 13.69 -27.75
CA PRO A 272 -11.20 14.97 -28.47
C PRO A 272 -10.81 14.96 -29.95
N ASP A 273 -9.74 14.23 -30.28
CA ASP A 273 -9.18 14.05 -31.63
C ASP A 273 -9.85 12.91 -32.41
N GLY A 274 -10.86 12.26 -31.84
CA GLY A 274 -11.72 11.30 -32.53
C GLY A 274 -11.26 9.84 -32.48
N PHE A 275 -10.27 9.49 -31.65
CA PHE A 275 -9.92 8.11 -31.34
C PHE A 275 -10.99 7.46 -30.47
N ILE A 276 -11.08 6.14 -30.55
CA ILE A 276 -11.98 5.31 -29.74
C ILE A 276 -11.12 4.46 -28.82
N MET A 277 -11.21 4.69 -27.51
CA MET A 277 -10.50 3.89 -26.51
C MET A 277 -11.05 2.47 -26.40
N SER A 278 -12.38 2.39 -26.38
CA SER A 278 -13.18 1.18 -26.19
C SER A 278 -14.51 1.33 -26.92
N ASP A 279 -15.23 0.25 -27.17
CA ASP A 279 -16.64 0.25 -27.57
C ASP A 279 -17.59 0.45 -26.36
N HIS A 280 -17.08 0.38 -25.13
CA HIS A 280 -17.78 0.75 -23.89
C HIS A 280 -17.37 2.14 -23.40
N ASN A 281 -18.23 2.79 -22.62
CA ASN A 281 -17.80 3.97 -21.88
C ASN A 281 -17.21 3.58 -20.52
N PRO A 282 -16.17 4.28 -20.08
CA PRO A 282 -15.69 4.13 -18.71
C PRO A 282 -16.72 4.66 -17.71
N VAL A 283 -16.93 3.94 -16.61
CA VAL A 283 -17.80 4.38 -15.51
C VAL A 283 -16.96 4.56 -14.27
N PHE A 284 -17.10 5.68 -13.56
CA PHE A 284 -16.46 5.84 -12.26
C PHE A 284 -17.37 6.44 -11.20
N ALA A 285 -17.03 6.16 -9.95
CA ALA A 285 -17.75 6.62 -8.78
C ALA A 285 -16.78 7.00 -7.67
N ASP A 286 -17.12 8.09 -6.99
CA ASP A 286 -16.39 8.66 -5.88
C ASP A 286 -17.11 8.32 -4.57
N VAL A 287 -16.59 7.32 -3.87
CA VAL A 287 -17.22 6.68 -2.73
C VAL A 287 -16.53 7.00 -1.41
N SER A 288 -17.26 6.91 -0.30
CA SER A 288 -16.70 6.95 1.05
C SER A 288 -17.59 6.22 2.04
N TRP A 289 -17.02 5.82 3.17
CA TRP A 289 -17.77 5.25 4.30
C TRP A 289 -17.12 5.67 5.61
N THR A 290 -17.78 5.41 6.72
CA THR A 290 -17.26 5.71 8.06
C THR A 290 -16.35 4.57 8.53
N THR A 291 -15.10 4.86 8.89
CA THR A 291 -14.10 3.87 9.34
C THR A 291 -14.57 3.16 10.60
N SER A 292 -14.32 1.88 10.83
CA SER A 292 -14.63 1.24 12.12
C SER A 292 -13.57 1.53 13.19
N VAL A 293 -13.85 1.20 14.45
CA VAL A 293 -12.83 1.22 15.53
C VAL A 293 -11.63 0.35 15.16
N ASN A 294 -11.88 -0.83 14.56
CA ASN A 294 -10.82 -1.71 14.09
C ASN A 294 -9.98 -1.05 12.97
N ASP A 295 -10.59 -0.27 12.09
CA ASP A 295 -9.84 0.45 11.04
C ASP A 295 -8.95 1.54 11.67
N ASN A 296 -9.50 2.33 12.60
CA ASN A 296 -8.76 3.33 13.34
C ASN A 296 -7.60 2.72 14.15
N ALA A 297 -7.79 1.53 14.71
CA ALA A 297 -6.75 0.77 15.40
C ALA A 297 -5.58 0.38 14.48
N ARG A 298 -5.86 -0.04 13.23
CA ARG A 298 -4.79 -0.32 12.24
C ARG A 298 -4.05 0.95 11.84
N ALA A 299 -4.79 2.05 11.63
CA ALA A 299 -4.18 3.34 11.31
C ALA A 299 -3.26 3.82 12.45
N ALA A 300 -3.74 3.78 13.69
CA ALA A 300 -2.95 4.14 14.87
C ALA A 300 -1.72 3.24 15.05
N ALA A 301 -1.85 1.93 14.82
CA ALA A 301 -0.72 0.99 14.86
C ALA A 301 0.33 1.31 13.79
N SER A 302 -0.09 1.65 12.58
CA SER A 302 0.81 2.07 11.49
C SER A 302 1.55 3.36 11.85
N GLU A 303 0.84 4.39 12.35
CA GLU A 303 1.44 5.67 12.75
C GLU A 303 2.42 5.51 13.91
N ALA A 304 2.04 4.74 14.94
CA ALA A 304 2.86 4.49 16.12
C ALA A 304 4.18 3.80 15.74
N ARG A 305 4.11 2.78 14.86
CA ARG A 305 5.30 2.09 14.33
C ARG A 305 6.20 3.05 13.54
N ALA A 306 5.63 3.88 12.66
CA ALA A 306 6.41 4.87 11.92
C ALA A 306 7.11 5.89 12.84
N ALA A 307 6.42 6.34 13.90
CA ALA A 307 7.01 7.21 14.91
C ALA A 307 8.17 6.52 15.64
N ALA A 308 8.00 5.26 16.04
CA ALA A 308 9.03 4.46 16.68
C ALA A 308 10.23 4.20 15.74
N ASP A 309 9.99 3.81 14.49
CA ASP A 309 11.02 3.57 13.48
C ASP A 309 11.91 4.81 13.25
N SER A 310 11.31 6.00 13.29
CA SER A 310 12.04 7.27 13.11
C SER A 310 13.00 7.65 14.25
N THR A 311 13.03 6.89 15.34
CA THR A 311 13.98 7.09 16.46
C THR A 311 15.33 6.41 16.24
N PHE A 312 15.40 5.53 15.23
CA PHE A 312 16.60 4.78 14.89
C PHE A 312 17.40 5.49 13.80
N SER A 313 18.70 5.60 14.05
CA SER A 313 19.70 5.83 13.01
C SER A 313 20.67 4.68 13.06
N TRP A 314 21.11 4.19 11.90
CA TRP A 314 21.71 2.86 11.80
C TRP A 314 23.21 2.91 11.55
N LYS A 315 23.94 1.98 12.17
CA LYS A 315 25.34 1.72 11.94
C LYS A 315 25.46 0.68 10.83
N SER A 316 26.05 1.07 9.71
CA SER A 316 26.32 0.13 8.62
C SER A 316 27.24 -1.00 9.08
N SER A 317 26.89 -2.24 8.74
CA SER A 317 27.75 -3.42 8.93
C SER A 317 28.21 -3.98 7.60
N ARG A 318 29.32 -4.72 7.62
CA ARG A 318 29.76 -5.56 6.50
C ARG A 318 29.39 -7.04 6.70
N THR A 319 28.79 -7.38 7.84
CA THR A 319 28.34 -8.74 8.13
C THR A 319 27.17 -9.09 7.21
N LYS A 320 27.40 -9.99 6.26
CA LYS A 320 26.36 -10.48 5.36
C LYS A 320 25.41 -11.41 6.11
N LEU A 321 24.11 -11.23 5.91
CA LEU A 321 23.05 -12.10 6.44
C LEU A 321 22.71 -13.25 5.49
N ILE A 322 22.98 -13.06 4.20
CA ILE A 322 22.92 -14.11 3.18
C ILE A 322 24.35 -14.66 3.02
N THR A 323 24.55 -15.86 3.54
CA THR A 323 25.86 -16.55 3.61
C THR A 323 25.85 -17.89 2.88
N SER A 324 24.70 -18.56 2.79
CA SER A 324 24.55 -19.84 2.09
C SER A 324 23.32 -19.86 1.17
N ALA A 325 23.44 -20.54 0.03
CA ALA A 325 22.34 -20.64 -0.92
C ALA A 325 21.13 -21.43 -0.37
N GLY A 326 21.34 -22.23 0.67
CA GLY A 326 20.27 -22.95 1.37
C GLY A 326 19.30 -22.01 2.11
N GLN A 327 19.67 -20.74 2.30
CA GLN A 327 18.78 -19.74 2.88
C GLN A 327 17.68 -19.29 1.91
N PHE A 328 17.85 -19.51 0.60
CA PHE A 328 16.91 -19.01 -0.38
C PHE A 328 15.79 -20.01 -0.68
N SER A 329 14.57 -19.49 -0.76
CA SER A 329 13.43 -20.18 -1.36
C SER A 329 12.58 -19.19 -2.18
N THR A 330 11.75 -19.74 -3.07
CA THR A 330 10.80 -18.97 -3.91
C THR A 330 9.49 -19.75 -4.01
N ASP A 331 8.43 -19.17 -4.56
CA ASP A 331 7.14 -19.82 -4.82
C ASP A 331 7.14 -20.84 -5.96
N GLY A 332 8.31 -21.40 -6.31
CA GLY A 332 8.43 -22.50 -7.28
C GLY A 332 8.71 -22.05 -8.72
N ILE A 333 9.14 -20.80 -8.92
CA ILE A 333 9.52 -20.29 -10.24
C ILE A 333 11.03 -20.40 -10.38
N GLU A 334 11.47 -21.63 -10.60
CA GLU A 334 12.88 -21.99 -10.48
C GLU A 334 13.78 -21.28 -11.49
N SER A 335 15.02 -21.08 -11.06
CA SER A 335 16.10 -20.71 -11.96
C SER A 335 16.55 -21.91 -12.77
N THR A 336 16.88 -21.71 -14.06
CA THR A 336 17.55 -22.79 -14.84
C THR A 336 18.94 -23.15 -14.30
N THR A 337 19.42 -22.42 -13.29
CA THR A 337 20.60 -22.77 -12.51
C THR A 337 20.20 -22.99 -11.06
N SER A 338 20.85 -23.96 -10.40
CA SER A 338 20.65 -24.24 -8.98
C SER A 338 20.73 -22.96 -8.14
N LEU A 339 19.88 -22.80 -7.13
CA LEU A 339 19.98 -21.69 -6.16
C LEU A 339 21.38 -21.63 -5.50
N ARG A 340 22.12 -22.76 -5.49
CA ARG A 340 23.54 -22.85 -5.08
C ARG A 340 24.50 -21.96 -5.88
N SER A 341 24.12 -21.56 -7.09
CA SER A 341 24.87 -20.62 -7.93
C SER A 341 24.63 -19.13 -7.60
N ILE A 342 23.72 -18.82 -6.66
CA ILE A 342 23.38 -17.44 -6.26
C ILE A 342 24.38 -16.87 -5.25
N ILE A 343 25.15 -17.70 -4.56
CA ILE A 343 26.17 -17.21 -3.63
C ILE A 343 27.53 -17.33 -4.28
N ASP A 344 28.11 -16.18 -4.53
CA ASP A 344 29.21 -16.02 -5.45
C ASP A 344 30.59 -16.16 -4.79
N ARG A 345 31.52 -16.78 -5.53
CA ARG A 345 32.97 -16.80 -5.22
C ARG A 345 33.80 -15.84 -6.08
N ASN A 346 33.24 -15.16 -7.08
CA ASN A 346 33.58 -13.82 -7.62
C ASN A 346 32.81 -13.55 -8.94
N THR A 347 32.00 -12.48 -8.93
CA THR A 347 31.37 -11.68 -9.99
C THR A 347 30.24 -12.27 -10.87
N GLY A 348 29.18 -12.89 -10.33
CA GLY A 348 28.02 -13.23 -11.20
C GLY A 348 26.78 -13.87 -10.56
N THR A 349 26.06 -13.15 -9.68
CA THR A 349 24.86 -13.70 -9.02
C THR A 349 23.61 -13.60 -9.88
N TYR A 350 23.02 -14.72 -10.32
CA TYR A 350 21.69 -14.73 -10.96
C TYR A 350 20.75 -15.72 -10.27
N VAL A 351 19.76 -15.20 -9.52
CA VAL A 351 18.43 -15.82 -9.54
C VAL A 351 17.81 -15.40 -10.87
N ARG A 352 17.68 -16.33 -11.80
CA ARG A 352 16.98 -16.07 -13.06
C ARG A 352 15.80 -17.01 -13.15
N SER A 353 14.60 -16.58 -12.74
CA SER A 353 13.38 -17.33 -13.07
C SER A 353 13.36 -17.57 -14.58
N ARG A 354 13.64 -18.80 -15.01
CA ARG A 354 13.57 -19.20 -16.43
C ARG A 354 12.38 -20.12 -16.53
N TYR A 355 11.30 -19.64 -17.13
CA TYR A 355 10.13 -20.45 -17.40
C TYR A 355 9.99 -20.72 -18.90
N SER A 356 10.02 -22.00 -19.29
CA SER A 356 9.63 -22.45 -20.63
C SER A 356 8.11 -22.49 -20.81
N THR A 357 7.35 -22.20 -19.76
CA THR A 357 5.88 -22.27 -19.70
C THR A 357 5.32 -20.87 -19.35
N PRO A 358 4.15 -20.47 -19.85
CA PRO A 358 3.48 -19.25 -19.41
C PRO A 358 3.25 -19.25 -17.89
N LEU A 359 3.68 -18.21 -17.18
CA LEU A 359 3.24 -17.98 -15.80
C LEU A 359 1.98 -17.14 -15.84
N PRO A 360 0.91 -17.45 -15.09
CA PRO A 360 -0.18 -16.50 -14.89
C PRO A 360 0.40 -15.14 -14.50
N PRO A 361 0.03 -14.00 -15.12
CA PRO A 361 0.22 -12.74 -14.42
C PRO A 361 -0.50 -12.85 -13.08
N ASN A 362 0.10 -12.24 -12.06
CA ASN A 362 -0.52 -12.04 -10.76
C ASN A 362 -0.56 -13.27 -9.83
N ARG A 363 0.43 -14.17 -9.91
CA ARG A 363 0.86 -14.87 -8.69
C ARG A 363 1.88 -13.99 -7.96
N PRO A 364 1.77 -13.81 -6.63
CA PRO A 364 2.79 -13.09 -5.88
C PRO A 364 4.11 -13.86 -5.99
N HIS A 365 4.99 -13.36 -6.84
CA HIS A 365 6.35 -13.85 -6.98
C HIS A 365 7.17 -13.40 -5.80
N TYR A 366 7.81 -14.33 -5.11
CA TYR A 366 8.65 -13.95 -4.00
C TYR A 366 10.02 -14.61 -4.01
N LEU A 367 10.99 -13.85 -3.49
CA LEU A 367 12.22 -14.41 -2.96
C LEU A 367 12.17 -14.33 -1.44
N GLN A 368 12.43 -15.45 -0.82
CA GLN A 368 12.46 -15.59 0.61
C GLN A 368 13.87 -15.96 1.06
N VAL A 369 14.27 -15.39 2.20
CA VAL A 369 15.53 -15.65 2.87
C VAL A 369 15.22 -16.17 4.27
N ALA A 370 15.65 -17.40 4.56
CA ALA A 370 15.75 -17.93 5.92
C ALA A 370 17.06 -17.44 6.54
N LEU A 371 16.97 -16.70 7.63
CA LEU A 371 18.11 -16.10 8.32
C LEU A 371 18.71 -17.11 9.31
N ASP A 372 20.04 -17.20 9.34
CA ASP A 372 20.76 -18.10 10.26
C ASP A 372 20.51 -17.76 11.74
N SER A 373 20.21 -16.49 12.02
CA SER A 373 19.83 -16.00 13.35
C SER A 373 18.73 -14.95 13.24
N PRO A 374 17.87 -14.81 14.26
CA PRO A 374 16.83 -13.78 14.26
C PRO A 374 17.42 -12.39 14.11
N GLN A 375 16.87 -11.59 13.19
CA GLN A 375 17.27 -10.21 12.95
C GLN A 375 16.10 -9.28 13.23
N ALA A 376 16.32 -8.17 13.94
CA ALA A 376 15.29 -7.14 14.12
C ALA A 376 15.31 -6.11 12.99
N ALA A 377 16.46 -5.90 12.36
CA ALA A 377 16.64 -4.98 11.25
C ALA A 377 17.76 -5.46 10.33
N PHE A 378 17.75 -5.00 9.09
CA PHE A 378 18.83 -5.25 8.14
C PHE A 378 18.95 -4.11 7.13
N SER A 379 20.14 -3.95 6.55
CA SER A 379 20.33 -3.10 5.37
C SER A 379 20.20 -3.95 4.12
N LEU A 380 19.28 -3.57 3.24
CA LEU A 380 19.18 -4.10 1.90
C LEU A 380 20.11 -3.30 0.99
N GLN A 381 20.93 -3.99 0.23
CA GLN A 381 21.63 -3.42 -0.91
C GLN A 381 21.22 -4.14 -2.18
N TYR A 382 20.93 -3.38 -3.21
CA TYR A 382 20.67 -3.88 -4.55
C TYR A 382 21.54 -3.09 -5.52
N TYR A 383 22.51 -3.76 -6.13
CA TYR A 383 23.37 -3.16 -7.14
C TYR A 383 22.79 -3.43 -8.54
N LYS A 384 23.16 -2.58 -9.51
CA LYS A 384 22.82 -2.73 -10.93
C LYS A 384 24.11 -2.65 -11.74
N SER A 385 24.83 -3.77 -11.88
CA SER A 385 25.94 -3.90 -12.83
C SER A 385 25.46 -3.96 -14.28
N MET A 386 26.34 -3.60 -15.23
CA MET A 386 26.08 -3.73 -16.69
C MET A 386 26.63 -5.03 -17.26
N ASP A 387 26.70 -6.10 -16.48
CA ASP A 387 27.26 -7.35 -16.99
C ASP A 387 26.34 -7.94 -18.06
N GLY A 388 26.89 -8.11 -19.25
CA GLY A 388 26.17 -8.20 -20.51
C GLY A 388 25.13 -9.32 -20.61
N ASP A 389 24.16 -9.09 -21.51
CA ASP A 389 23.10 -10.00 -21.98
C ASP A 389 21.81 -10.13 -21.15
N ALA A 390 21.66 -9.40 -20.04
CA ALA A 390 20.35 -9.20 -19.40
C ALA A 390 19.84 -7.77 -19.67
N GLY A 391 18.89 -7.65 -20.60
CA GLY A 391 18.32 -6.37 -21.03
C GLY A 391 17.79 -5.51 -19.87
N GLN A 392 17.62 -4.22 -20.13
CA GLN A 392 17.33 -3.19 -19.13
C GLN A 392 15.98 -3.36 -18.40
N ASP A 393 15.17 -4.30 -18.85
CA ASP A 393 13.75 -4.32 -18.57
C ASP A 393 13.42 -5.26 -17.37
N ASP A 394 14.19 -6.31 -17.09
CA ASP A 394 13.90 -7.40 -16.10
C ASP A 394 13.85 -7.00 -14.60
N ARG A 395 13.38 -5.81 -14.24
CA ARG A 395 13.62 -5.18 -12.93
C ARG A 395 12.35 -5.05 -12.10
N TRP A 396 12.54 -4.81 -10.83
CA TRP A 396 11.47 -4.50 -9.90
C TRP A 396 11.08 -3.03 -10.03
N ASP A 397 9.81 -2.71 -9.82
CA ASP A 397 9.43 -1.32 -9.55
C ASP A 397 8.90 -1.16 -8.12
N ASP A 398 8.05 -2.09 -7.67
CA ASP A 398 7.43 -2.07 -6.34
C ASP A 398 7.55 -3.45 -5.68
N VAL A 399 8.06 -3.49 -4.44
CA VAL A 399 8.34 -4.72 -3.69
C VAL A 399 7.79 -4.61 -2.28
N LEU A 400 6.90 -5.52 -1.92
CA LEU A 400 6.43 -5.65 -0.55
C LEU A 400 7.40 -6.53 0.24
N VAL A 401 7.80 -6.07 1.42
CA VAL A 401 8.66 -6.80 2.35
C VAL A 401 7.79 -7.34 3.47
N TYR A 402 7.86 -8.66 3.67
CA TYR A 402 7.24 -9.35 4.78
C TYR A 402 8.31 -10.03 5.64
N ALA A 403 8.00 -10.25 6.92
CA ALA A 403 8.85 -11.01 7.82
C ALA A 403 8.04 -12.07 8.56
N SER A 404 8.68 -13.17 8.95
CA SER A 404 8.03 -14.29 9.60
C SER A 404 8.95 -15.00 10.59
N GLN A 405 8.38 -15.51 11.68
CA GLN A 405 9.11 -16.29 12.68
C GLN A 405 9.26 -17.74 12.27
N ASP A 406 8.24 -18.28 11.60
CA ASP A 406 8.05 -19.69 11.28
C ASP A 406 8.11 -19.99 9.77
N GLY A 407 8.08 -18.96 8.93
CA GLY A 407 8.00 -19.07 7.48
C GLY A 407 6.57 -19.30 6.96
N GLU A 408 5.57 -19.32 7.84
CA GLU A 408 4.17 -19.62 7.53
C GLU A 408 3.28 -18.39 7.73
N GLN A 409 3.42 -17.70 8.86
CA GLN A 409 2.67 -16.49 9.19
C GLN A 409 3.52 -15.26 8.90
N TRP A 410 3.02 -14.38 8.04
CA TRP A 410 3.79 -13.27 7.48
C TRP A 410 3.24 -11.93 7.94
N ASP A 411 4.10 -11.13 8.57
CA ASP A 411 3.81 -9.76 8.96
C ASP A 411 4.30 -8.81 7.86
N TYR A 412 3.44 -7.87 7.45
CA TYR A 412 3.86 -6.79 6.55
C TYR A 412 4.84 -5.86 7.27
N VAL A 413 6.02 -5.66 6.66
CA VAL A 413 7.08 -4.80 7.18
C VAL A 413 7.02 -3.44 6.50
N THR A 414 7.28 -3.40 5.19
CA THR A 414 7.38 -2.16 4.42
C THR A 414 7.24 -2.41 2.93
N GLU A 415 7.17 -1.35 2.13
CA GLU A 415 7.24 -1.36 0.68
C GLU A 415 8.51 -0.65 0.23
N LEU A 416 9.17 -1.20 -0.77
CA LEU A 416 10.35 -0.63 -1.41
C LEU A 416 10.00 -0.30 -2.85
N SER A 417 10.47 0.85 -3.33
CA SER A 417 10.23 1.29 -4.70
C SER A 417 11.44 2.02 -5.30
N GLY A 418 11.39 2.30 -6.61
CA GLY A 418 12.42 3.09 -7.30
C GLY A 418 13.65 2.29 -7.73
N PHE A 419 13.56 0.96 -7.78
CA PHE A 419 14.65 0.07 -8.20
C PHE A 419 15.07 0.26 -9.68
N SER A 420 14.15 0.72 -10.55
CA SER A 420 14.43 0.91 -11.98
C SER A 420 15.49 1.99 -12.28
N GLY A 421 15.63 3.01 -11.41
CA GLY A 421 16.53 4.16 -11.60
C GLY A 421 18.02 3.94 -11.26
N VAL A 422 18.41 2.77 -10.77
CA VAL A 422 19.66 2.60 -9.99
C VAL A 422 20.89 2.25 -10.85
N GLN A 423 21.02 2.75 -12.08
CA GLN A 423 22.08 2.29 -13.01
C GLN A 423 23.51 2.56 -12.52
N ASN A 424 24.35 1.53 -12.52
CA ASN A 424 25.76 1.60 -12.07
C ASN A 424 25.91 2.21 -10.68
N LYS A 425 24.88 2.01 -9.84
CA LYS A 425 24.76 2.51 -8.49
C LYS A 425 24.14 1.44 -7.61
N THR A 426 24.24 1.62 -6.30
CA THR A 426 23.62 0.75 -5.31
C THR A 426 22.39 1.44 -4.74
N TYR A 427 21.24 0.76 -4.79
CA TYR A 427 20.08 1.11 -4.00
C TYR A 427 20.29 0.56 -2.60
N THR A 428 20.05 1.38 -1.59
CA THR A 428 20.18 0.96 -0.19
C THR A 428 18.94 1.36 0.57
N ALA A 429 18.38 0.42 1.32
CA ALA A 429 17.27 0.67 2.24
C ALA A 429 17.56 0.00 3.58
N ASN A 430 17.36 0.73 4.66
CA ASN A 430 17.41 0.17 6.01
C ASN A 430 15.99 -0.23 6.41
N ILE A 431 15.82 -1.50 6.77
CA ILE A 431 14.52 -2.10 7.02
C ILE A 431 14.49 -2.51 8.49
N HIS A 432 13.58 -1.90 9.24
CA HIS A 432 13.30 -2.27 10.61
C HIS A 432 12.07 -3.16 10.65
N MET A 433 12.23 -4.40 11.11
CA MET A 433 11.15 -5.37 11.23
C MET A 433 10.48 -5.29 12.60
N ARG A 434 10.83 -4.31 13.46
CA ARG A 434 10.22 -4.01 14.76
C ARG A 434 10.53 -5.03 15.86
N ARG A 435 10.72 -6.30 15.50
CA ARG A 435 11.13 -7.40 16.38
C ARG A 435 12.00 -8.41 15.62
N PRO A 436 12.78 -9.26 16.32
CA PRO A 436 13.66 -10.22 15.66
C PRO A 436 12.89 -11.31 14.90
N TYR A 437 13.05 -11.45 13.58
CA TYR A 437 12.44 -12.50 12.74
C TYR A 437 13.49 -13.43 12.13
N ARG A 438 13.05 -14.64 11.73
CA ARG A 438 13.89 -15.66 11.08
C ARG A 438 13.71 -15.76 9.57
N HIS A 439 12.67 -15.18 9.02
CA HIS A 439 12.39 -15.23 7.59
C HIS A 439 12.03 -13.84 7.07
N VAL A 440 12.52 -13.51 5.88
CA VAL A 440 12.18 -12.30 5.14
C VAL A 440 11.72 -12.69 3.75
N ARG A 441 10.65 -12.08 3.26
CA ARG A 441 10.08 -12.30 1.93
C ARG A 441 9.97 -10.99 1.19
N PHE A 442 10.55 -10.95 0.00
CA PHE A 442 10.43 -9.86 -0.96
C PHE A 442 9.43 -10.29 -2.03
N GLN A 443 8.21 -9.77 -1.95
CA GLN A 443 7.13 -10.04 -2.89
C GLN A 443 7.10 -8.96 -3.97
N ILE A 444 7.30 -9.36 -5.21
CA ILE A 444 7.41 -8.46 -6.36
C ILE A 444 6.01 -8.16 -6.88
N MET A 445 5.65 -6.88 -6.96
CA MET A 445 4.32 -6.45 -7.39
C MET A 445 4.27 -5.98 -8.84
N ARG A 446 5.40 -5.50 -9.40
CA ARG A 446 5.49 -4.96 -10.75
C ARG A 446 6.92 -5.07 -11.30
N THR A 447 7.01 -5.35 -12.61
CA THR A 447 8.26 -5.39 -13.36
C THR A 447 8.07 -4.80 -14.77
N PRO A 448 8.84 -3.81 -15.24
CA PRO A 448 8.69 -3.21 -16.57
C PRO A 448 9.34 -4.06 -17.70
N GLY A 449 9.39 -5.40 -17.56
CA GLY A 449 10.49 -6.21 -18.08
C GLY A 449 10.47 -6.94 -19.41
N MET A 450 11.65 -7.46 -19.76
CA MET A 450 11.92 -8.16 -21.00
C MET A 450 11.06 -9.42 -21.00
N LEU A 451 10.32 -9.64 -22.08
CA LEU A 451 9.50 -10.83 -22.19
C LEU A 451 10.39 -12.01 -22.60
N LEU A 452 10.20 -13.17 -21.99
CA LEU A 452 10.68 -14.44 -22.51
C LEU A 452 10.12 -14.65 -23.92
N SER A 453 10.68 -15.56 -24.72
CA SER A 453 10.20 -15.82 -26.09
C SER A 453 8.72 -16.26 -26.16
N ASN A 454 8.11 -16.63 -25.03
CA ASN A 454 6.70 -16.95 -24.86
C ASN A 454 5.85 -15.75 -24.35
N GLY A 455 6.42 -14.56 -24.28
CA GLY A 455 5.75 -13.34 -23.84
C GLY A 455 5.68 -13.13 -22.33
N ALA A 456 6.21 -14.01 -21.47
CA ALA A 456 6.13 -13.86 -20.01
C ALA A 456 7.18 -12.86 -19.48
N PRO A 457 6.87 -11.99 -18.51
CA PRO A 457 7.85 -11.06 -17.95
C PRO A 457 8.97 -11.81 -17.23
N ARG A 458 10.21 -11.52 -17.60
CA ARG A 458 11.41 -11.99 -16.87
C ARG A 458 11.73 -10.97 -15.77
N TYR A 459 12.20 -11.46 -14.62
CA TYR A 459 12.77 -10.61 -13.58
C TYR A 459 14.06 -11.18 -13.01
N SER A 460 14.94 -10.29 -12.55
CA SER A 460 16.23 -10.64 -11.95
C SER A 460 16.36 -10.03 -10.57
N LEU A 461 16.67 -10.91 -9.62
CA LEU A 461 17.03 -10.60 -8.24
C LEU A 461 18.54 -10.60 -8.01
N SER A 462 19.30 -10.69 -9.12
CA SER A 462 20.74 -10.57 -9.15
C SER A 462 21.20 -9.36 -8.33
N GLU A 463 22.23 -9.54 -7.52
CA GLU A 463 22.88 -8.45 -6.76
C GLU A 463 22.12 -7.92 -5.53
N LEU A 464 21.10 -8.64 -5.04
CA LEU A 464 20.52 -8.41 -3.71
C LEU A 464 21.48 -8.91 -2.62
N GLN A 465 21.81 -8.03 -1.68
CA GLN A 465 22.57 -8.35 -0.48
C GLN A 465 21.85 -7.82 0.76
N MET A 466 21.93 -8.59 1.84
CA MET A 466 21.42 -8.20 3.15
C MET A 466 22.59 -8.14 4.12
N TYR A 467 22.66 -7.05 4.85
CA TYR A 467 23.68 -6.82 5.87
C TYR A 467 23.04 -6.63 7.24
N ALA A 468 23.71 -7.15 8.28
CA ALA A 468 23.31 -6.91 9.65
C ALA A 468 23.24 -5.40 9.91
N LEU A 469 22.29 -4.98 10.73
CA LEU A 469 22.08 -3.57 11.03
C LEU A 469 21.95 -3.41 12.54
N GLU A 470 22.79 -2.55 13.10
CA GLU A 470 22.74 -2.21 14.52
C GLU A 470 22.35 -0.74 14.67
N PRO A 471 21.55 -0.36 15.68
CA PRO A 471 21.33 1.04 16.00
C PRO A 471 22.65 1.74 16.34
N LEU A 472 22.86 2.97 15.84
CA LEU A 472 23.94 3.82 16.33
C LEU A 472 23.73 4.11 17.81
N ALA A 473 24.79 4.08 18.60
CA ALA A 473 24.75 4.54 19.99
C ALA A 473 24.29 6.01 20.13
N THR A 474 24.31 6.78 19.02
CA THR A 474 23.88 8.16 18.95
C THR A 474 22.43 8.36 18.48
N CYS A 475 21.68 7.30 18.16
CA CYS A 475 20.26 7.44 17.85
C CYS A 475 19.46 7.81 19.10
N ASP A 476 18.25 8.37 18.91
CA ASP A 476 17.40 8.80 20.03
C ASP A 476 17.08 7.62 20.96
N TYR A 477 16.79 6.45 20.36
CA TYR A 477 16.55 5.20 21.07
C TYR A 477 17.73 4.82 21.98
N ALA A 478 18.96 4.82 21.48
CA ALA A 478 20.13 4.43 22.26
C ALA A 478 20.57 5.48 23.29
N LYS A 479 20.34 6.77 23.01
CA LYS A 479 20.74 7.89 23.88
C LYS A 479 19.86 8.06 25.10
N SER A 480 18.59 7.68 25.02
CA SER A 480 17.61 7.96 26.07
C SER A 480 16.85 6.70 26.46
N GLY A 481 17.05 6.24 27.70
CA GLY A 481 16.28 5.12 28.26
C GLY A 481 14.78 5.39 28.30
N ALA A 482 14.36 6.66 28.38
CA ALA A 482 12.95 7.04 28.28
C ALA A 482 12.41 6.83 26.86
N VAL A 483 13.16 7.25 25.83
CA VAL A 483 12.79 7.02 24.42
C VAL A 483 12.79 5.52 24.12
N ALA A 484 13.81 4.77 24.55
CA ALA A 484 13.86 3.32 24.36
C ALA A 484 12.65 2.61 24.96
N LYS A 485 12.34 2.90 26.23
CA LYS A 485 11.18 2.32 26.92
C LYS A 485 9.86 2.66 26.23
N ALA A 486 9.71 3.90 25.73
CA ALA A 486 8.52 4.32 24.99
C ALA A 486 8.40 3.60 23.65
N VAL A 487 9.50 3.45 22.91
CA VAL A 487 9.55 2.72 21.63
C VAL A 487 9.18 1.25 21.81
N ASP A 488 9.78 0.56 22.79
CA ASP A 488 9.49 -0.86 23.05
C ASP A 488 8.03 -1.07 23.46
N ALA A 489 7.50 -0.18 24.31
CA ALA A 489 6.09 -0.20 24.70
C ALA A 489 5.17 0.02 23.49
N ILE A 490 5.50 0.97 22.61
CA ILE A 490 4.75 1.23 21.38
C ILE A 490 4.70 0.00 20.48
N TYR A 491 5.83 -0.69 20.24
CA TYR A 491 5.80 -1.88 19.38
C TYR A 491 4.95 -2.99 19.98
N ALA A 492 5.10 -3.29 21.27
CA ALA A 492 4.30 -4.30 21.94
C ALA A 492 2.80 -3.97 21.90
N GLN A 493 2.45 -2.72 22.15
CA GLN A 493 1.06 -2.26 22.16
C GLN A 493 0.46 -2.23 20.74
N ALA A 494 1.19 -1.73 19.75
CA ALA A 494 0.76 -1.70 18.36
C ALA A 494 0.54 -3.11 17.78
N ASP A 495 1.39 -4.07 18.13
CA ASP A 495 1.23 -5.47 17.73
C ASP A 495 -0.02 -6.10 18.35
N SER A 496 -0.24 -5.89 19.65
CA SER A 496 -1.44 -6.37 20.36
C SER A 496 -2.73 -5.78 19.77
N ILE A 497 -2.75 -4.46 19.57
CA ILE A 497 -3.92 -3.74 19.05
C ILE A 497 -4.19 -4.11 17.59
N GLN A 498 -3.15 -4.32 16.78
CA GLN A 498 -3.30 -4.82 15.41
C GLN A 498 -3.94 -6.21 15.40
N ALA A 499 -3.54 -7.11 16.31
CA ALA A 499 -4.14 -8.44 16.43
C ALA A 499 -5.62 -8.35 16.81
N LEU A 500 -5.97 -7.55 17.82
CA LEU A 500 -7.36 -7.26 18.19
C LEU A 500 -8.16 -6.69 17.00
N ALA A 501 -7.57 -5.77 16.25
CA ALA A 501 -8.20 -5.17 15.07
C ALA A 501 -8.46 -6.20 13.95
N ASN A 502 -7.59 -7.20 13.81
CA ASN A 502 -7.75 -8.29 12.84
C ASN A 502 -8.85 -9.26 13.27
N GLU A 503 -9.02 -9.48 14.57
CA GLU A 503 -10.10 -10.28 15.17
C GLU A 503 -11.43 -9.52 15.26
N GLY A 504 -11.42 -8.20 15.00
CA GLY A 504 -12.58 -7.34 15.09
C GLY A 504 -12.93 -6.91 16.52
N ALA A 505 -12.00 -7.07 17.45
CA ALA A 505 -12.16 -6.89 18.90
C ALA A 505 -11.51 -5.61 19.46
N ALA A 506 -10.91 -4.76 18.62
CA ALA A 506 -10.29 -3.52 19.10
C ALA A 506 -11.35 -2.53 19.63
N THR A 507 -11.00 -1.81 20.69
CA THR A 507 -11.84 -0.82 21.37
C THR A 507 -11.37 0.60 21.12
N ALA A 508 -12.22 1.58 21.43
CA ALA A 508 -11.82 3.00 21.33
C ALA A 508 -10.70 3.35 22.33
N ASP A 509 -10.67 2.68 23.48
CA ASP A 509 -9.62 2.85 24.50
C ASP A 509 -8.28 2.29 24.02
N ASP A 510 -8.29 1.19 23.26
CA ASP A 510 -7.08 0.68 22.59
C ASP A 510 -6.49 1.74 21.65
N VAL A 511 -7.34 2.34 20.80
CA VAL A 511 -6.92 3.41 19.88
C VAL A 511 -6.38 4.62 20.66
N ALA A 512 -7.13 5.12 21.64
CA ALA A 512 -6.76 6.29 22.42
C ALA A 512 -5.44 6.06 23.19
N SER A 513 -5.27 4.89 23.78
CA SER A 513 -4.05 4.54 24.53
C SER A 513 -2.82 4.48 23.63
N LEU A 514 -2.93 3.95 22.40
CA LEU A 514 -1.81 3.89 21.47
C LEU A 514 -1.45 5.27 20.89
N VAL A 515 -2.47 6.09 20.62
CA VAL A 515 -2.26 7.49 20.22
C VAL A 515 -1.54 8.26 21.32
N GLN A 516 -1.94 8.08 22.59
CA GLN A 516 -1.26 8.70 23.73
C GLN A 516 0.19 8.22 23.84
N ALA A 517 0.44 6.92 23.76
CA ALA A 517 1.81 6.38 23.80
C ALA A 517 2.69 6.99 22.69
N THR A 518 2.13 7.16 21.48
CA THR A 518 2.81 7.80 20.35
C THR A 518 3.11 9.27 20.61
N GLN A 519 2.20 10.00 21.26
CA GLN A 519 2.43 11.39 21.69
C GLN A 519 3.51 11.48 22.78
N ASP A 520 3.50 10.55 23.73
CA ASP A 520 4.52 10.49 24.80
C ASP A 520 5.91 10.23 24.22
N LEU A 521 6.02 9.37 23.20
CA LEU A 521 7.27 9.19 22.45
C LEU A 521 7.73 10.49 21.78
N ARG A 522 6.82 11.19 21.09
CA ARG A 522 7.13 12.47 20.43
C ARG A 522 7.61 13.51 21.45
N GLN A 523 6.97 13.58 22.61
CA GLN A 523 7.37 14.47 23.69
C GLN A 523 8.75 14.09 24.26
N ALA A 524 9.00 12.81 24.53
CA ALA A 524 10.29 12.33 25.02
C ALA A 524 11.44 12.67 24.05
N ARG A 525 11.17 12.61 22.73
CA ARG A 525 12.13 13.05 21.70
C ARG A 525 12.33 14.56 21.66
N HIS A 526 11.24 15.33 21.78
CA HIS A 526 11.33 16.78 21.87
C HIS A 526 12.16 17.22 23.09
N ASP A 527 11.95 16.57 24.24
CA ASP A 527 12.69 16.85 25.48
C ASP A 527 14.17 16.44 25.36
N LEU A 528 14.47 15.34 24.65
CA LEU A 528 15.84 14.94 24.32
C LEU A 528 16.54 15.96 23.40
N ALA A 529 15.81 16.53 22.45
CA ALA A 529 16.33 17.50 21.49
C ALA A 529 16.44 18.93 22.04
N SER A 530 15.67 19.25 23.09
CA SER A 530 15.68 20.55 23.74
C SER A 530 16.97 20.70 24.56
N PRO A 531 17.80 21.73 24.31
CA PRO A 531 18.95 22.00 25.15
C PRO A 531 18.53 22.12 26.61
N ILE A 532 19.30 21.52 27.52
CA ILE A 532 19.19 21.73 28.97
C ILE A 532 19.64 23.18 29.29
N GLU A 533 18.96 24.19 28.75
CA GLU A 533 19.18 25.61 29.06
C GLU A 533 18.09 26.17 29.97
N SER A 534 17.01 25.43 30.23
CA SER A 534 15.99 25.84 31.23
C SER A 534 16.39 25.56 32.69
N MET A 535 17.57 24.98 32.93
CA MET A 535 18.15 24.85 34.28
C MET A 535 19.16 25.95 34.65
N VAL A 536 19.26 27.03 33.86
CA VAL A 536 20.01 28.23 34.27
C VAL A 536 19.20 29.49 33.98
N GLN A 537 18.16 29.71 34.79
CA GLN A 537 17.75 31.06 35.16
C GLN A 537 17.05 31.02 36.52
N GLU A 538 17.81 30.65 37.56
CA GLU A 538 17.71 31.45 38.77
C GLU A 538 18.08 32.87 38.33
N THR A 539 17.07 33.71 38.15
CA THR A 539 17.23 35.15 38.07
C THR A 539 18.27 35.54 39.11
N ALA A 540 19.43 36.02 38.68
CA ALA A 540 20.39 36.66 39.56
C ALA A 540 19.58 37.66 40.39
N ALA A 541 19.43 37.35 41.67
CA ALA A 541 18.66 38.17 42.59
C ALA A 541 19.12 39.61 42.42
N ALA A 542 18.17 40.54 42.29
CA ALA A 542 18.32 41.94 41.88
C ALA A 542 19.29 42.81 42.74
N ASN A 543 20.11 42.20 43.59
CA ASN A 543 21.03 42.83 44.54
C ASN A 543 22.42 42.18 44.58
N THR A 544 22.81 41.37 43.59
CA THR A 544 24.17 40.80 43.53
C THR A 544 25.20 41.87 43.16
N ARG A 545 26.20 42.09 44.01
CA ARG A 545 27.30 43.03 43.76
C ARG A 545 28.49 42.29 43.15
N ILE A 546 29.11 42.88 42.14
CA ILE A 546 30.23 42.28 41.42
C ILE A 546 31.50 43.04 41.79
N TYR A 547 32.60 42.32 42.03
CA TYR A 547 33.91 42.88 42.34
C TYR A 547 34.99 42.21 41.51
N THR A 548 36.09 42.90 41.27
CA THR A 548 37.34 42.29 40.84
C THR A 548 38.03 41.56 42.02
N PRO A 549 39.03 40.70 41.77
CA PRO A 549 39.75 40.01 42.85
C PRO A 549 40.48 40.95 43.83
N ASP A 550 40.85 42.14 43.37
CA ASP A 550 41.44 43.25 44.13
C ASP A 550 40.39 44.15 44.83
N GLY A 551 39.10 43.82 44.72
CA GLY A 551 38.03 44.46 45.49
C GLY A 551 37.39 45.69 44.85
N MET A 552 37.69 45.99 43.58
CA MET A 552 37.03 47.08 42.85
C MET A 552 35.61 46.67 42.44
N ARG A 553 34.60 47.49 42.78
CA ARG A 553 33.20 47.23 42.44
C ARG A 553 32.96 47.42 40.93
N LEU A 554 32.28 46.45 40.32
CA LEU A 554 31.92 46.45 38.90
C LEU A 554 30.40 46.57 38.72
N THR A 555 29.98 47.21 37.62
CA THR A 555 28.58 47.26 37.17
C THR A 555 28.22 46.06 36.29
N THR A 556 29.20 45.48 35.60
CA THR A 556 29.08 44.26 34.78
C THR A 556 30.33 43.39 34.92
N PRO A 557 30.23 42.05 34.77
CA PRO A 557 31.40 41.17 34.82
C PRO A 557 32.42 41.51 33.73
N ARG A 558 33.72 41.43 34.05
CA ARG A 558 34.82 41.60 33.09
C ARG A 558 35.45 40.27 32.73
N LYS A 559 36.06 40.18 31.54
CA LYS A 559 36.86 39.02 31.15
C LYS A 559 37.93 38.72 32.22
N GLY A 560 38.01 37.46 32.65
CA GLY A 560 38.81 37.02 33.79
C GLY A 560 38.00 36.69 35.04
N MET A 561 38.66 36.66 36.19
CA MET A 561 38.06 36.28 37.48
C MET A 561 37.24 37.42 38.06
N ASN A 562 36.01 37.15 38.49
CA ASN A 562 35.12 38.09 39.17
C ASN A 562 34.65 37.48 40.50
N ILE A 563 34.34 38.34 41.46
CA ILE A 563 33.77 37.96 42.76
C ILE A 563 32.32 38.47 42.81
N LEU A 564 31.38 37.56 43.00
CA LEU A 564 29.96 37.86 43.20
C LEU A 564 29.63 37.81 44.69
N LEU A 565 29.14 38.93 45.22
CA LEU A 565 28.58 39.03 46.57
C LEU A 565 27.06 39.03 46.48
N ARG A 566 26.42 37.96 46.94
CA ARG A 566 24.97 37.79 46.91
C ARG A 566 24.31 38.41 48.17
N PRO A 567 23.01 38.74 48.11
CA PRO A 567 22.26 39.11 49.31
C PRO A 567 22.38 38.01 50.37
N GLY A 568 22.75 38.38 51.60
CA GLY A 568 23.05 37.42 52.68
C GLY A 568 24.55 37.11 52.89
N GLY A 569 25.46 37.76 52.15
CA GLY A 569 26.90 37.71 52.43
C GLY A 569 27.65 36.54 51.79
N ALA A 570 26.97 35.70 50.99
CA ALA A 570 27.62 34.62 50.25
C ALA A 570 28.50 35.17 49.13
N VAL A 571 29.75 34.68 49.06
CA VAL A 571 30.77 35.09 48.09
C VAL A 571 31.05 33.94 47.12
N THR A 572 30.99 34.20 45.81
CA THR A 572 31.30 33.21 44.77
C THR A 572 32.32 33.77 43.77
N LYS A 573 33.32 32.97 43.36
CA LYS A 573 34.27 33.34 42.30
C LYS A 573 33.79 32.79 40.96
N VAL A 574 33.77 33.63 39.93
CA VAL A 574 33.30 33.27 38.58
C VAL A 574 34.32 33.71 37.53
N MET A 575 34.70 32.79 36.64
CA MET A 575 35.53 33.08 35.47
C MET A 575 34.66 33.43 34.27
N VAL A 576 34.89 34.61 33.69
CA VAL A 576 34.23 35.06 32.46
C VAL A 576 35.24 34.95 31.30
N LYS A 577 34.89 34.19 30.26
CA LYS A 577 35.76 33.91 29.10
C LYS A 577 35.86 35.09 28.14
#